data_AF-A0A1C7GXT6-F1
#
_entry.id   AF-A0A1C7GXT6-F1
#
_cell.length_a   1.000
_cell.length_b   1.000
_cell.length_c   1.000
_cell.angle_alpha   90.00
_cell.angle_beta   90.00
_cell.angle_gamma   90.00
#
_symmetry.space_group_name_H-M   'P 1'
#
loop_
_entity.id
_entity.type
_entity.pdbx_description
1 polymer ?
#
loop_
_entity_poly.entity_id
_entity_poly.type
_entity_poly.pdbx_seq_one_letter_code
_entity_poly.pdbx_strand_id
1 'polypeptide(L)'
;MKYKLLVLDVDGTLLNDAKEISKRTLAALLKVQQMGVRIVLASGRPTYGLMPLAKMLELGNYGGFILSYNGCQIINAQNGEILFERRINPEMLPYLEKKARKNGFALFTYHDDTIITDSPENEHIQNEARLNNLQIIKEEEFSTAVDFAPCKCMLVSDDEEALLGLEDHWKRRLNGALGVFRSEPYFLEVVPCGIDKANSLGALLEALDVKREEVIAVGDGVCDVTMIQLAGLGVAMGHSQDSVKACADYVTASNEEDGVAVAVEKAIIAEVRAAEIPLDQLNAQARHALMGNLGIQYTYADEDRVEATMPVDHRTRQPFGILHGGATLALAETVAGLGSMILCQPDEIVVGMQVSGNHISSAHEGDTVRAVGTVVHKGRSSHVWNVDVFTSTNKLVSSIRVVNSVMKKR
;
A
#
# COMPACT_ATOMS: atom_id res chain seq x y z
N MET A 1 -16.04 -5.98 -2.62
CA MET A 1 -14.76 -6.17 -1.90
C MET A 1 -14.88 -5.57 -0.51
N LYS A 2 -14.59 -6.36 0.55
CA LYS A 2 -14.78 -5.99 1.96
C LYS A 2 -13.77 -4.96 2.47
N TYR A 3 -12.50 -5.13 2.14
CA TYR A 3 -11.41 -4.26 2.59
C TYR A 3 -10.95 -3.33 1.47
N LYS A 4 -10.69 -2.06 1.80
CA LYS A 4 -10.26 -1.00 0.87
C LYS A 4 -8.86 -0.45 1.18
N LEU A 5 -8.36 -0.67 2.40
CA LEU A 5 -7.08 -0.15 2.85
C LEU A 5 -6.29 -1.25 3.58
N LEU A 6 -5.01 -1.38 3.22
CA LEU A 6 -4.04 -2.27 3.87
C LEU A 6 -2.92 -1.42 4.47
N VAL A 7 -2.80 -1.43 5.79
CA VAL A 7 -1.79 -0.70 6.56
C VAL A 7 -0.72 -1.70 7.01
N LEU A 8 0.53 -1.41 6.68
CA LEU A 8 1.66 -2.30 6.96
C LEU A 8 2.71 -1.57 7.76
N ASP A 9 3.08 -2.13 8.91
CA ASP A 9 4.39 -1.82 9.48
C ASP A 9 5.51 -2.31 8.56
N VAL A 10 6.70 -1.72 8.71
CA VAL A 10 7.85 -1.95 7.84
C VAL A 10 8.87 -2.90 8.47
N ASP A 11 9.41 -2.56 9.63
CA ASP A 11 10.54 -3.27 10.24
C ASP A 11 10.05 -4.37 11.16
N GLY A 12 10.35 -5.63 10.83
CA GLY A 12 9.77 -6.78 11.53
C GLY A 12 8.45 -7.24 10.93
N THR A 13 7.83 -6.44 10.06
CA THR A 13 6.57 -6.81 9.39
C THR A 13 6.73 -7.02 7.89
N LEU A 14 6.92 -5.94 7.12
CA LEU A 14 7.05 -6.00 5.65
C LEU A 14 8.42 -6.51 5.21
N LEU A 15 9.47 -6.15 5.95
CA LEU A 15 10.85 -6.50 5.64
C LEU A 15 11.27 -7.76 6.39
N ASN A 16 12.05 -8.60 5.70
CA ASN A 16 12.81 -9.68 6.31
C ASN A 16 14.03 -9.13 7.08
N ASP A 17 14.77 -10.00 7.73
CA ASP A 17 15.95 -9.65 8.54
C ASP A 17 17.09 -9.06 7.69
N ALA A 18 17.11 -9.37 6.38
CA ALA A 18 18.00 -8.75 5.40
C ALA A 18 17.55 -7.34 4.97
N LYS A 19 16.46 -6.82 5.54
CA LYS A 19 15.84 -5.53 5.21
C LYS A 19 15.32 -5.45 3.77
N GLU A 20 14.88 -6.58 3.22
CA GLU A 20 14.34 -6.72 1.88
C GLU A 20 12.86 -7.14 1.90
N ILE A 21 12.11 -6.76 0.87
CA ILE A 21 10.77 -7.32 0.62
C ILE A 21 10.95 -8.60 -0.20
N SER A 22 10.44 -9.73 0.29
CA SER A 22 10.49 -10.98 -0.45
C SER A 22 9.72 -10.90 -1.77
N LYS A 23 10.11 -11.72 -2.75
CA LYS A 23 9.43 -11.76 -4.06
C LYS A 23 7.94 -12.11 -3.94
N ARG A 24 7.60 -13.01 -3.02
CA ARG A 24 6.20 -13.42 -2.79
C ARG A 24 5.40 -12.27 -2.20
N THR A 25 5.91 -11.62 -1.16
CA THR A 25 5.26 -10.47 -0.51
C THR A 25 5.06 -9.33 -1.50
N LEU A 26 6.10 -8.99 -2.28
CA LEU A 26 5.99 -7.98 -3.34
C LEU A 26 4.89 -8.34 -4.36
N ALA A 27 4.89 -9.57 -4.87
CA ALA A 27 3.90 -10.02 -5.85
C ALA A 27 2.46 -9.98 -5.30
N ALA A 28 2.27 -10.37 -4.04
CA ALA A 28 0.98 -10.34 -3.36
C ALA A 28 0.47 -8.91 -3.14
N LEU A 29 1.32 -8.00 -2.67
CA LEU A 29 0.96 -6.59 -2.46
C LEU A 29 0.63 -5.87 -3.76
N LEU A 30 1.41 -6.10 -4.83
CA LEU A 30 1.07 -5.57 -6.17
C LEU A 30 -0.27 -6.10 -6.67
N LYS A 31 -0.57 -7.39 -6.45
CA LYS A 31 -1.87 -7.97 -6.83
C LYS A 31 -3.02 -7.33 -6.04
N VAL A 32 -2.84 -7.12 -4.74
CA VAL A 32 -3.84 -6.47 -3.87
C VAL A 32 -4.11 -5.03 -4.31
N GLN A 33 -3.09 -4.28 -4.73
CA GLN A 33 -3.27 -2.95 -5.31
C GLN A 33 -3.97 -2.95 -6.67
N GLN A 34 -3.65 -3.92 -7.54
CA GLN A 34 -4.35 -4.12 -8.82
C GLN A 34 -5.83 -4.49 -8.62
N MET A 35 -6.14 -5.14 -7.50
CA MET A 35 -7.52 -5.42 -7.09
C MET A 35 -8.22 -4.19 -6.49
N GLY A 36 -7.50 -3.08 -6.28
CA GLY A 36 -8.02 -1.80 -5.85
C GLY A 36 -7.82 -1.46 -4.37
N VAL A 37 -7.20 -2.34 -3.60
CA VAL A 37 -6.89 -2.03 -2.20
C VAL A 37 -5.69 -1.07 -2.15
N ARG A 38 -5.86 0.08 -1.50
CA ARG A 38 -4.76 1.03 -1.31
C ARG A 38 -3.85 0.58 -0.17
N ILE A 39 -2.55 0.76 -0.33
CA ILE A 39 -1.56 0.40 0.70
C ILE A 39 -1.08 1.65 1.44
N VAL A 40 -0.91 1.53 2.75
CA VAL A 40 -0.27 2.52 3.63
C VAL A 40 0.96 1.87 4.26
N LEU A 41 2.14 2.46 4.07
CA LEU A 41 3.33 2.12 4.86
C LEU A 41 3.31 2.93 6.15
N ALA A 42 3.28 2.30 7.32
CA ALA A 42 3.18 2.95 8.62
C ALA A 42 4.39 2.61 9.49
N SER A 43 5.35 3.52 9.63
CA SER A 43 6.65 3.23 10.27
C SER A 43 7.19 4.39 11.11
N GLY A 44 8.07 4.05 12.06
CA GLY A 44 8.87 5.01 12.81
C GLY A 44 9.94 5.72 11.97
N ARG A 45 10.29 5.17 10.80
CA ARG A 45 11.27 5.73 9.87
C ARG A 45 10.87 7.12 9.36
N PRO A 46 11.86 7.98 9.04
CA PRO A 46 11.62 9.22 8.32
C PRO A 46 11.06 8.95 6.92
N THR A 47 10.31 9.93 6.39
CA THR A 47 9.69 9.84 5.05
C THR A 47 10.70 9.44 3.98
N TYR A 48 11.90 10.04 4.00
CA TYR A 48 12.96 9.73 3.04
C TYR A 48 13.38 8.25 3.06
N GLY A 49 13.49 7.65 4.25
CA GLY A 49 13.83 6.24 4.44
C GLY A 49 12.76 5.27 3.90
N LEU A 50 11.52 5.72 3.74
CA LEU A 50 10.41 4.91 3.20
C LEU A 50 10.23 5.06 1.69
N MET A 51 10.76 6.12 1.08
CA MET A 51 10.60 6.38 -0.36
C MET A 51 11.08 5.24 -1.27
N PRO A 52 12.20 4.53 -0.99
CA PRO A 52 12.61 3.38 -1.79
C PRO A 52 11.58 2.25 -1.78
N LEU A 53 11.01 1.94 -0.61
CA LEU A 53 10.00 0.90 -0.44
C LEU A 53 8.68 1.29 -1.13
N ALA A 54 8.26 2.54 -0.96
CA ALA A 54 7.07 3.06 -1.62
C ALA A 54 7.17 3.01 -3.16
N LYS A 55 8.37 3.27 -3.72
CA LYS A 55 8.63 3.13 -5.16
C LYS A 55 8.59 1.66 -5.60
N MET A 56 9.20 0.76 -4.84
CA MET A 56 9.21 -0.68 -5.16
C MET A 56 7.82 -1.30 -5.14
N LEU A 57 6.95 -0.83 -4.24
CA LEU A 57 5.54 -1.19 -4.19
C LEU A 57 4.66 -0.40 -5.17
N GLU A 58 5.24 0.51 -5.98
CA GLU A 58 4.50 1.35 -6.91
C GLU A 58 3.35 2.14 -6.27
N LEU A 59 3.48 2.56 -5.00
CA LEU A 59 2.38 3.21 -4.27
C LEU A 59 1.84 4.44 -5.01
N GLY A 60 2.70 5.19 -5.69
CA GLY A 60 2.27 6.34 -6.48
C GLY A 60 1.37 6.00 -7.67
N ASN A 61 1.47 4.79 -8.24
CA ASN A 61 0.62 4.34 -9.34
C ASN A 61 -0.78 3.91 -8.86
N TYR A 62 -0.87 3.45 -7.61
CA TYR A 62 -2.10 2.88 -7.03
C TYR A 62 -2.73 3.74 -5.94
N GLY A 63 -2.27 4.99 -5.77
CA GLY A 63 -2.81 5.94 -4.78
C GLY A 63 -2.58 5.50 -3.33
N GLY A 64 -1.42 4.93 -3.04
CA GLY A 64 -0.98 4.56 -1.69
C GLY A 64 -0.48 5.74 -0.87
N PHE A 65 -0.23 5.49 0.41
CA PHE A 65 0.16 6.50 1.39
C PHE A 65 1.40 6.09 2.18
N ILE A 66 2.11 7.07 2.71
CA ILE A 66 3.23 6.86 3.64
C ILE A 66 2.90 7.61 4.92
N LEU A 67 2.88 6.88 6.02
CA LEU A 67 2.74 7.36 7.39
C LEU A 67 4.10 7.17 8.07
N SER A 68 4.84 8.27 8.22
CA SER A 68 6.22 8.28 8.70
C SER A 68 6.31 8.85 10.12
N TYR A 69 7.50 8.71 10.75
CA TYR A 69 7.78 9.22 12.09
C TYR A 69 6.73 8.78 13.13
N ASN A 70 6.31 7.51 13.09
CA ASN A 70 5.26 6.96 13.96
C ASN A 70 3.89 7.67 13.86
N GLY A 71 3.65 8.43 12.79
CA GLY A 71 2.40 9.14 12.55
C GLY A 71 2.52 10.66 12.52
N CYS A 72 3.71 11.24 12.73
CA CYS A 72 3.84 12.70 12.66
C CYS A 72 3.52 13.26 11.28
N GLN A 73 3.65 12.48 10.21
CA GLN A 73 3.37 12.92 8.85
C GLN A 73 2.67 11.82 8.04
N ILE A 74 1.68 12.21 7.24
CA ILE A 74 1.05 11.35 6.24
C ILE A 74 1.14 12.04 4.89
N ILE A 75 1.71 11.34 3.91
CA ILE A 75 1.80 11.81 2.53
C ILE A 75 1.10 10.87 1.55
N ASN A 76 0.48 11.44 0.54
CA ASN A 76 0.00 10.72 -0.63
C ASN A 76 1.18 10.43 -1.56
N ALA A 77 1.46 9.14 -1.81
CA ALA A 77 2.61 8.71 -2.59
C ALA A 77 2.51 9.07 -4.08
N GLN A 78 1.31 9.40 -4.58
CA GLN A 78 1.07 9.72 -5.99
C GLN A 78 1.51 11.13 -6.35
N ASN A 79 1.20 12.11 -5.50
CA ASN A 79 1.39 13.54 -5.78
C ASN A 79 2.30 14.25 -4.75
N GLY A 80 2.71 13.56 -3.68
CA GLY A 80 3.51 14.13 -2.59
C GLY A 80 2.72 15.05 -1.66
N GLU A 81 1.39 15.09 -1.76
CA GLU A 81 0.55 15.92 -0.92
C GLU A 81 0.62 15.48 0.55
N ILE A 82 0.85 16.43 1.44
CA ILE A 82 0.85 16.21 2.88
C ILE A 82 -0.59 16.31 3.38
N LEU A 83 -1.15 15.17 3.80
CA LEU A 83 -2.54 15.08 4.30
C LEU A 83 -2.63 15.38 5.79
N PHE A 84 -1.58 15.05 6.53
CA PHE A 84 -1.50 15.28 7.96
C PHE A 84 -0.04 15.56 8.34
N GLU A 85 0.17 16.53 9.21
CA GLU A 85 1.50 16.81 9.75
C GLU A 85 1.40 17.41 11.16
N ARG A 86 2.28 16.94 12.06
CA ARG A 86 2.54 17.52 13.36
C ARG A 86 4.03 17.64 13.57
N ARG A 87 4.46 18.78 14.10
CA ARG A 87 5.87 19.10 14.37
C ARG A 87 6.04 19.56 15.80
N ILE A 88 7.23 19.34 16.34
CA ILE A 88 7.67 19.83 17.64
C ILE A 88 7.85 21.35 17.54
N ASN A 89 7.37 22.10 18.52
CA ASN A 89 7.64 23.53 18.60
C ASN A 89 9.17 23.73 18.79
N PRO A 90 9.87 24.45 17.89
CA PRO A 90 11.31 24.72 18.00
C PRO A 90 11.76 25.30 19.35
N GLU A 91 10.89 26.03 20.05
CA GLU A 91 11.17 26.56 21.39
C GLU A 91 11.46 25.48 22.44
N MET A 92 11.06 24.23 22.18
CA MET A 92 11.36 23.09 23.06
C MET A 92 12.78 22.54 22.87
N LEU A 93 13.43 22.80 21.73
CA LEU A 93 14.73 22.21 21.40
C LEU A 93 15.84 22.56 22.41
N PRO A 94 15.98 23.81 22.89
CA PRO A 94 16.97 24.12 23.93
C PRO A 94 16.74 23.34 25.23
N TYR A 95 15.49 23.04 25.57
CA TYR A 95 15.18 22.22 26.75
C TYR A 95 15.55 20.75 26.55
N LEU A 96 15.28 20.19 25.37
CA LEU A 96 15.65 18.82 25.01
C LEU A 96 17.18 18.67 24.99
N GLU A 97 17.88 19.58 24.32
CA GLU A 97 19.35 19.60 24.25
C GLU A 97 19.99 19.71 25.64
N LYS A 98 19.52 20.64 26.48
CA LYS A 98 20.04 20.79 27.85
C LYS A 98 19.87 19.51 28.68
N LYS A 99 18.76 18.80 28.48
CA LYS A 99 18.49 17.53 29.17
C LYS A 99 19.33 16.38 28.61
N ALA A 100 19.53 16.31 27.30
CA ALA A 100 20.42 15.33 26.68
C ALA A 100 21.85 15.49 27.24
N ARG A 101 22.40 16.71 27.16
CA ARG A 101 23.73 17.03 27.71
C ARG A 101 23.87 16.73 29.20
N LYS A 102 22.86 17.07 30.01
CA LYS A 102 22.90 16.82 31.47
C LYS A 102 23.01 15.32 31.79
N ASN A 103 22.39 14.46 30.99
CA ASN A 103 22.41 13.01 31.20
C ASN A 103 23.50 12.30 30.38
N GLY A 104 24.26 13.02 29.56
CA GLY A 104 25.27 12.42 28.68
C GLY A 104 24.68 11.64 27.50
N PHE A 105 23.49 12.03 27.02
CA PHE A 105 22.85 11.39 25.88
C PHE A 105 23.16 12.16 24.60
N ALA A 106 23.36 11.44 23.49
CA ALA A 106 23.41 12.06 22.18
C ALA A 106 22.00 12.47 21.74
N LEU A 107 21.90 13.50 20.90
CA LEU A 107 20.63 14.04 20.42
C LEU A 107 20.67 14.21 18.89
N PHE A 108 19.61 13.76 18.22
CA PHE A 108 19.47 14.00 16.79
C PHE A 108 18.02 14.27 16.34
N THR A 109 17.89 14.85 15.15
CA THR A 109 16.64 15.02 14.41
C THR A 109 16.85 14.73 12.92
N TYR A 110 15.76 14.62 12.17
CA TYR A 110 15.77 14.46 10.73
C TYR A 110 15.45 15.78 10.03
N HIS A 111 16.08 16.02 8.88
CA HIS A 111 15.72 17.05 7.93
C HIS A 111 15.98 16.54 6.50
N ASP A 112 14.92 16.37 5.71
CA ASP A 112 14.98 15.83 4.36
C ASP A 112 15.76 14.50 4.28
N ASP A 113 16.92 14.49 3.62
CA ASP A 113 17.82 13.34 3.45
C ASP A 113 18.95 13.30 4.48
N THR A 114 18.82 14.04 5.58
CA THR A 114 19.87 14.21 6.59
C THR A 114 19.41 13.91 8.01
N ILE A 115 20.37 13.47 8.83
CA ILE A 115 20.33 13.48 10.29
C ILE A 115 21.21 14.63 10.77
N ILE A 116 20.65 15.50 11.62
CA ILE A 116 21.38 16.57 12.29
C ILE A 116 21.62 16.12 13.73
N THR A 117 22.88 16.12 14.18
CA THR A 117 23.26 15.56 15.50
C THR A 117 24.48 16.29 16.10
N ASP A 118 24.58 16.28 17.42
CA ASP A 118 25.78 16.72 18.15
C ASP A 118 26.87 15.65 18.24
N SER A 119 26.53 14.39 17.93
CA SER A 119 27.36 13.21 18.18
C SER A 119 27.41 12.28 16.95
N PRO A 120 28.02 12.68 15.82
CA PRO A 120 28.03 11.93 14.57
C PRO A 120 28.80 10.60 14.63
N GLU A 121 29.68 10.45 15.61
CA GLU A 121 30.43 9.21 15.88
C GLU A 121 29.62 8.15 16.65
N ASN A 122 28.44 8.50 17.17
CA ASN A 122 27.61 7.55 17.90
C ASN A 122 27.15 6.39 16.99
N GLU A 123 27.41 5.15 17.40
CA GLU A 123 27.18 3.96 16.57
C GLU A 123 25.70 3.76 16.21
N HIS A 124 24.79 4.01 17.14
CA HIS A 124 23.34 3.89 16.90
C HIS A 124 22.83 4.94 15.91
N ILE A 125 23.35 6.17 15.99
CA ILE A 125 23.02 7.23 15.01
C ILE A 125 23.56 6.85 13.62
N GLN A 126 24.76 6.28 13.53
CA GLN A 126 25.30 5.79 12.26
C GLN A 126 24.49 4.62 11.70
N ASN A 127 24.01 3.71 12.55
CA ASN A 127 23.13 2.62 12.16
C ASN A 127 21.80 3.16 11.61
N GLU A 128 21.19 4.13 12.30
CA GLU A 128 19.95 4.78 11.86
C GLU A 128 20.12 5.51 10.51
N ALA A 129 21.25 6.21 10.33
CA ALA A 129 21.60 6.85 9.07
C ALA A 129 21.75 5.83 7.93
N ARG A 130 22.46 4.71 8.18
CA ARG A 130 22.64 3.62 7.21
C ARG A 130 21.31 2.95 6.85
N LEU A 131 20.46 2.69 7.84
CA LEU A 131 19.16 2.03 7.66
C LEU A 131 18.22 2.84 6.75
N ASN A 132 18.30 4.17 6.85
CA ASN A 132 17.43 5.11 6.14
C ASN A 132 18.09 5.81 4.94
N ASN A 133 19.34 5.45 4.64
CA ASN A 133 20.17 6.09 3.60
C ASN A 133 20.28 7.62 3.74
N LEU A 134 20.56 8.09 4.96
CA LEU A 134 20.66 9.51 5.30
C LEU A 134 22.12 9.95 5.45
N GLN A 135 22.39 11.23 5.15
CA GLN A 135 23.67 11.86 5.46
C GLN A 135 23.67 12.36 6.91
N ILE A 136 24.83 12.36 7.57
CA ILE A 136 24.96 12.90 8.92
C ILE A 136 25.62 14.28 8.85
N ILE A 137 24.95 15.27 9.44
CA ILE A 137 25.47 16.63 9.63
C ILE A 137 25.77 16.80 11.13
N LYS A 138 27.03 17.14 11.43
CA LYS A 138 27.47 17.45 12.79
C LYS A 138 27.16 18.89 13.12
N GLU A 139 26.47 19.13 14.23
CA GLU A 139 26.19 20.45 14.76
C GLU A 139 26.49 20.52 16.26
N GLU A 140 27.42 21.38 16.66
CA GLU A 140 27.82 21.49 18.08
C GLU A 140 26.76 22.15 18.95
N GLU A 141 25.95 23.05 18.39
CA GLU A 141 24.84 23.75 19.06
C GLU A 141 23.52 23.35 18.39
N PHE A 142 23.01 22.17 18.76
CA PHE A 142 21.88 21.51 18.11
C PHE A 142 20.64 22.41 18.01
N SER A 143 20.23 23.05 19.12
CA SER A 143 19.03 23.89 19.12
C SER A 143 19.18 25.21 18.34
N THR A 144 20.41 25.62 18.02
CA THR A 144 20.66 26.78 17.15
C THR A 144 20.63 26.37 15.68
N ALA A 145 21.18 25.20 15.34
CA ALA A 145 21.23 24.70 13.97
C ALA A 145 19.86 24.22 13.44
N VAL A 146 19.00 23.72 14.32
CA VAL A 146 17.63 23.30 13.96
C VAL A 146 16.69 24.52 14.05
N ASP A 147 16.69 25.33 12.99
CA ASP A 147 15.87 26.54 12.85
C ASP A 147 14.46 26.29 12.28
N PHE A 148 14.11 25.03 12.09
CA PHE A 148 12.81 24.55 11.62
C PHE A 148 12.10 23.74 12.69
N ALA A 149 10.81 23.45 12.49
CA ALA A 149 10.03 22.59 13.38
C ALA A 149 10.21 21.12 12.98
N PRO A 150 10.93 20.27 13.74
CA PRO A 150 11.13 18.87 13.36
C PRO A 150 9.89 18.02 13.65
N CYS A 151 9.67 16.96 12.88
CA CYS A 151 8.62 15.98 13.19
C CYS A 151 8.90 15.22 14.49
N LYS A 152 10.19 14.96 14.79
CA LYS A 152 10.62 14.08 15.87
C LYS A 152 12.06 14.41 16.27
N CYS A 153 12.37 14.28 17.55
CA CYS A 153 13.74 14.27 18.07
C CYS A 153 14.02 12.95 18.78
N MET A 154 15.29 12.55 18.81
CA MET A 154 15.74 11.28 19.35
C MET A 154 16.88 11.47 20.32
N LEU A 155 16.75 10.93 21.52
CA LEU A 155 17.85 10.83 22.47
C LEU A 155 18.40 9.41 22.46
N VAL A 156 19.73 9.30 22.55
CA VAL A 156 20.44 8.04 22.38
C VAL A 156 21.39 7.80 23.54
N SER A 157 21.31 6.61 24.13
CA SER A 157 22.23 6.15 25.18
C SER A 157 22.23 4.64 25.31
N ASP A 158 23.38 4.06 25.68
CA ASP A 158 23.47 2.65 26.08
C ASP A 158 23.05 2.41 27.56
N ASP A 159 22.85 3.48 28.33
CA ASP A 159 22.34 3.40 29.70
C ASP A 159 20.81 3.32 29.71
N GLU A 160 20.30 2.09 29.61
CA GLU A 160 18.87 1.82 29.55
C GLU A 160 18.13 2.33 30.81
N GLU A 161 18.71 2.20 32.00
CA GLU A 161 18.09 2.67 33.25
C GLU A 161 17.98 4.20 33.27
N ALA A 162 19.00 4.91 32.77
CA ALA A 162 18.96 6.35 32.68
C ALA A 162 17.93 6.83 31.64
N LEU A 163 17.80 6.15 30.50
CA LEU A 163 16.76 6.44 29.50
C LEU A 163 15.36 6.21 30.08
N LEU A 164 15.13 5.09 30.76
CA LEU A 164 13.88 4.79 31.47
C LEU A 164 13.54 5.87 32.51
N GLY A 165 14.52 6.27 33.31
CA GLY A 165 14.34 7.34 34.29
C GLY A 165 13.95 8.67 33.64
N LEU A 166 14.54 9.01 32.49
CA LEU A 166 14.20 10.22 31.74
C LEU A 166 12.81 10.11 31.08
N GLU A 167 12.48 8.95 30.51
CA GLU A 167 11.17 8.64 29.94
C GLU A 167 10.06 8.89 30.97
N ASP A 168 10.16 8.31 32.17
CA ASP A 168 9.18 8.47 33.25
C ASP A 168 9.09 9.91 33.78
N HIS A 169 10.21 10.63 33.78
CA HIS A 169 10.23 12.04 34.14
C HIS A 169 9.49 12.88 33.09
N TRP A 170 9.77 12.65 31.80
CA TRP A 170 9.22 13.41 30.70
C TRP A 170 7.77 13.08 30.40
N LYS A 171 7.34 11.82 30.50
CA LYS A 171 5.92 11.44 30.42
C LYS A 171 5.06 12.26 31.38
N ARG A 172 5.58 12.59 32.57
CA ARG A 172 4.88 13.46 33.54
C ARG A 172 5.04 14.94 33.24
N ARG A 173 6.26 15.40 32.95
CA ARG A 173 6.59 16.83 32.84
C ARG A 173 6.14 17.45 31.50
N LEU A 174 6.17 16.68 30.43
CA LEU A 174 5.82 17.10 29.07
C LEU A 174 4.42 16.66 28.66
N ASN A 175 3.64 16.07 29.58
CA ASN A 175 2.28 15.62 29.32
C ASN A 175 1.43 16.76 28.73
N GLY A 176 0.72 16.46 27.63
CA GLY A 176 -0.07 17.45 26.90
C GLY A 176 0.72 18.34 25.93
N ALA A 177 2.06 18.36 26.00
CA ALA A 177 2.92 19.13 25.10
C ALA A 177 3.68 18.24 24.11
N LEU A 178 4.33 17.17 24.59
CA LEU A 178 5.07 16.21 23.77
C LEU A 178 4.78 14.77 24.20
N GLY A 179 4.76 13.85 23.23
CA GLY A 179 4.78 12.41 23.46
C GLY A 179 6.22 11.93 23.63
N VAL A 180 6.43 11.05 24.62
CA VAL A 180 7.76 10.49 24.91
C VAL A 180 7.63 9.00 25.19
N PHE A 181 8.37 8.19 24.45
CA PHE A 181 8.39 6.73 24.58
C PHE A 181 9.69 6.17 24.00
N ARG A 182 10.08 4.97 24.44
CA ARG A 182 11.20 4.23 23.82
C ARG A 182 10.72 3.36 22.67
N SER A 183 11.46 3.37 21.58
CA SER A 183 11.26 2.46 20.44
C SER A 183 12.25 1.30 20.44
N GLU A 184 13.48 1.57 20.88
CA GLU A 184 14.54 0.58 21.09
C GLU A 184 15.13 0.77 22.51
N PRO A 185 15.86 -0.22 23.06
CA PRO A 185 16.48 -0.10 24.38
C PRO A 185 17.35 1.16 24.54
N TYR A 186 17.98 1.60 23.43
CA TYR A 186 18.90 2.73 23.36
C TYR A 186 18.29 4.01 22.77
N PHE A 187 17.01 4.00 22.36
CA PHE A 187 16.34 5.15 21.75
C PHE A 187 15.15 5.63 22.56
N LEU A 188 15.19 6.92 22.92
CA LEU A 188 14.06 7.64 23.50
C LEU A 188 13.53 8.65 22.47
N GLU A 189 12.31 8.40 22.00
CA GLU A 189 11.64 9.25 21.03
C GLU A 189 10.91 10.40 21.70
N VAL A 190 11.00 11.58 21.09
CA VAL A 190 10.21 12.75 21.44
C VAL A 190 9.45 13.18 20.20
N VAL A 191 8.13 13.20 20.30
CA VAL A 191 7.20 13.54 19.20
C VAL A 191 6.15 14.53 19.70
N PRO A 192 5.36 15.17 18.82
CA PRO A 192 4.21 15.98 19.25
C PRO A 192 3.20 15.16 20.07
N CYS A 193 2.55 15.81 21.04
CA CYS A 193 1.56 15.14 21.89
C CYS A 193 0.42 14.52 21.07
N GLY A 194 0.03 13.29 21.43
CA GLY A 194 -1.08 12.57 20.79
C GLY A 194 -0.72 11.86 19.48
N ILE A 195 0.54 11.91 19.04
CA ILE A 195 0.99 11.13 17.89
C ILE A 195 1.18 9.67 18.28
N ASP A 196 0.44 8.82 17.58
CA ASP A 196 0.73 7.40 17.38
C ASP A 196 0.22 6.98 15.99
N LYS A 197 0.53 5.74 15.58
CA LYS A 197 0.12 5.21 14.28
C LYS A 197 -1.41 5.16 14.12
N ALA A 198 -2.15 4.87 15.19
CA ALA A 198 -3.61 4.70 15.14
C ALA A 198 -4.36 6.04 15.01
N ASN A 199 -3.98 7.06 15.79
CA ASN A 199 -4.59 8.39 15.72
C ASN A 199 -4.37 9.02 14.34
N SER A 200 -3.16 8.86 13.81
CA SER A 200 -2.79 9.36 12.49
C SER A 200 -3.51 8.58 11.38
N LEU A 201 -3.60 7.25 11.52
CA LEU A 201 -4.43 6.42 10.65
C LEU A 201 -5.90 6.85 10.70
N GLY A 202 -6.45 7.17 11.88
CA GLY A 202 -7.82 7.69 12.02
C GLY A 202 -8.06 8.96 11.20
N ALA A 203 -7.13 9.92 11.24
CA ALA A 203 -7.20 11.12 10.41
C ALA A 203 -7.16 10.81 8.90
N LEU A 204 -6.36 9.82 8.49
CA LEU A 204 -6.34 9.34 7.10
C LEU A 204 -7.68 8.69 6.72
N LEU A 205 -8.25 7.85 7.58
CA LEU A 205 -9.53 7.19 7.31
C LEU A 205 -10.67 8.19 7.10
N GLU A 206 -10.73 9.24 7.92
CA GLU A 206 -11.68 10.34 7.76
C GLU A 206 -11.49 11.06 6.42
N ALA A 207 -10.25 11.40 6.06
CA ALA A 207 -9.95 12.07 4.80
C ALA A 207 -10.31 11.22 3.56
N LEU A 208 -10.29 9.90 3.68
CA LEU A 208 -10.57 8.96 2.60
C LEU A 208 -12.01 8.43 2.57
N ASP A 209 -12.85 8.81 3.53
CA ASP A 209 -14.19 8.23 3.77
C ASP A 209 -14.15 6.69 3.80
N VAL A 210 -13.14 6.14 4.47
CA VAL A 210 -12.96 4.69 4.67
C VAL A 210 -13.33 4.33 6.11
N LYS A 211 -14.20 3.34 6.27
CA LYS A 211 -14.58 2.88 7.62
C LYS A 211 -13.52 1.92 8.15
N ARG A 212 -13.33 1.90 9.47
CA ARG A 212 -12.38 0.98 10.12
C ARG A 212 -12.61 -0.49 9.74
N GLU A 213 -13.88 -0.90 9.55
CA GLU A 213 -14.25 -2.27 9.16
C GLU A 213 -13.72 -2.67 7.76
N GLU A 214 -13.31 -1.69 6.96
CA GLU A 214 -12.74 -1.84 5.62
C GLU A 214 -11.20 -1.81 5.63
N VAL A 215 -10.57 -1.81 6.81
CA VAL A 215 -9.12 -1.71 6.99
C VAL A 215 -8.55 -3.03 7.48
N ILE A 216 -7.42 -3.42 6.90
CA ILE A 216 -6.51 -4.43 7.46
C ILE A 216 -5.26 -3.71 7.98
N ALA A 217 -4.82 -4.01 9.20
CA ALA A 217 -3.54 -3.54 9.72
C ALA A 217 -2.65 -4.73 10.09
N VAL A 218 -1.40 -4.72 9.65
CA VAL A 218 -0.41 -5.75 9.96
C VAL A 218 0.77 -5.09 10.67
N GLY A 219 1.17 -5.67 11.82
CA GLY A 219 2.32 -5.21 12.59
C GLY A 219 2.89 -6.30 13.48
N ASP A 220 4.01 -6.02 14.13
CA ASP A 220 4.66 -6.97 15.03
C ASP A 220 5.02 -6.40 16.40
N GLY A 221 5.18 -5.07 16.50
CA GLY A 221 5.66 -4.38 17.68
C GLY A 221 4.54 -3.84 18.57
N VAL A 222 4.92 -3.40 19.77
CA VAL A 222 3.99 -2.76 20.73
C VAL A 222 3.43 -1.44 20.16
N CYS A 223 4.23 -0.73 19.36
CA CYS A 223 3.82 0.50 18.67
C CYS A 223 2.70 0.25 17.62
N ASP A 224 2.48 -1.00 17.22
CA ASP A 224 1.47 -1.38 16.22
C ASP A 224 0.14 -1.80 16.84
N VAL A 225 0.13 -2.12 18.14
CA VAL A 225 -1.06 -2.66 18.83
C VAL A 225 -2.28 -1.77 18.63
N THR A 226 -2.11 -0.45 18.72
CA THR A 226 -3.23 0.48 18.58
C THR A 226 -3.78 0.49 17.14
N MET A 227 -2.94 0.39 16.11
CA MET A 227 -3.42 0.34 14.72
C MET A 227 -4.02 -1.02 14.38
N ILE A 228 -3.48 -2.11 14.95
CA ILE A 228 -4.02 -3.48 14.86
C ILE A 228 -5.44 -3.51 15.44
N GLN A 229 -5.65 -2.93 16.62
CA GLN A 229 -6.97 -2.88 17.29
C GLN A 229 -7.95 -1.93 16.61
N LEU A 230 -7.46 -0.89 15.94
CA LEU A 230 -8.32 0.04 15.22
C LEU A 230 -8.93 -0.59 13.97
N ALA A 231 -8.16 -1.43 13.26
CA ALA A 231 -8.56 -2.03 12.00
C ALA A 231 -9.72 -3.03 12.16
N GLY A 232 -10.51 -3.19 11.10
CA GLY A 232 -11.56 -4.21 11.03
C GLY A 232 -11.01 -5.63 10.98
N LEU A 233 -9.75 -5.78 10.55
CA LEU A 233 -8.95 -6.97 10.71
C LEU A 233 -7.53 -6.58 11.13
N GLY A 234 -7.25 -6.74 12.43
CA GLY A 234 -5.91 -6.61 12.98
C GLY A 234 -5.12 -7.91 12.86
N VAL A 235 -3.90 -7.83 12.33
CA VAL A 235 -3.01 -8.98 12.12
C VAL A 235 -1.68 -8.77 12.84
N ALA A 236 -1.30 -9.73 13.68
CA ALA A 236 0.04 -9.79 14.28
C ALA A 236 0.93 -10.79 13.51
N MET A 237 2.23 -10.47 13.39
CA MET A 237 3.23 -11.37 12.81
C MET A 237 3.51 -12.59 13.69
N GLY A 238 4.00 -13.68 13.10
CA GLY A 238 4.24 -14.94 13.78
C GLY A 238 5.31 -14.89 14.88
N HIS A 239 6.31 -14.03 14.72
CA HIS A 239 7.38 -13.83 15.71
C HIS A 239 7.05 -12.74 16.75
N SER A 240 5.91 -12.05 16.63
CA SER A 240 5.51 -11.00 17.58
C SER A 240 5.39 -11.54 19.01
N GLN A 241 5.55 -10.63 19.98
CA GLN A 241 5.34 -10.96 21.39
C GLN A 241 3.89 -11.41 21.63
N ASP A 242 3.69 -12.27 22.64
CA ASP A 242 2.36 -12.79 22.99
C ASP A 242 1.36 -11.68 23.34
N SER A 243 1.84 -10.59 23.94
CA SER A 243 1.05 -9.39 24.23
C SER A 243 0.49 -8.73 22.97
N VAL A 244 1.27 -8.67 21.88
CA VAL A 244 0.83 -8.13 20.58
C VAL A 244 -0.13 -9.10 19.90
N LYS A 245 0.20 -10.40 19.88
CA LYS A 245 -0.67 -11.44 19.30
C LYS A 245 -2.04 -11.50 19.96
N ALA A 246 -2.11 -11.31 21.28
CA ALA A 246 -3.36 -11.28 22.03
C ALA A 246 -4.28 -10.10 21.68
N CYS A 247 -3.74 -9.05 21.05
CA CYS A 247 -4.49 -7.88 20.60
C CYS A 247 -4.95 -7.96 19.13
N ALA A 248 -4.54 -8.99 18.39
CA ALA A 248 -4.88 -9.16 16.98
C ALA A 248 -6.04 -10.15 16.78
N ASP A 249 -6.82 -9.95 15.73
CA ASP A 249 -7.87 -10.89 15.29
C ASP A 249 -7.28 -12.16 14.67
N TYR A 250 -6.08 -12.03 14.10
CA TYR A 250 -5.37 -13.09 13.42
C TYR A 250 -3.86 -13.00 13.63
N VAL A 251 -3.21 -14.15 13.80
CA VAL A 251 -1.76 -14.27 13.82
C VAL A 251 -1.33 -14.94 12.52
N THR A 252 -0.46 -14.27 11.76
CA THR A 252 0.10 -14.79 10.50
C THR A 252 1.47 -15.46 10.71
N ALA A 253 2.15 -15.85 9.64
CA ALA A 253 3.52 -16.36 9.72
C ALA A 253 4.52 -15.24 10.10
N SER A 254 5.79 -15.59 10.34
CA SER A 254 6.84 -14.60 10.56
C SER A 254 7.16 -13.79 9.29
N ASN A 255 7.91 -12.69 9.43
CA ASN A 255 8.43 -11.91 8.30
C ASN A 255 9.34 -12.75 7.38
N GLU A 256 10.16 -13.63 7.96
CA GLU A 256 11.00 -14.59 7.21
C GLU A 256 10.18 -15.62 6.42
N GLU A 257 8.93 -15.84 6.78
CA GLU A 257 8.03 -16.81 6.18
C GLU A 257 6.91 -16.15 5.35
N ASP A 258 7.15 -14.92 4.89
CA ASP A 258 6.21 -14.13 4.09
C ASP A 258 4.86 -13.88 4.79
N GLY A 259 4.88 -13.61 6.11
CA GLY A 259 3.68 -13.43 6.92
C GLY A 259 2.68 -12.41 6.36
N VAL A 260 3.17 -11.31 5.79
CA VAL A 260 2.33 -10.32 5.09
C VAL A 260 1.64 -10.94 3.86
N ALA A 261 2.37 -11.67 3.02
CA ALA A 261 1.81 -12.36 1.86
C ALA A 261 0.72 -13.35 2.27
N VAL A 262 0.99 -14.17 3.30
CA VAL A 262 0.03 -15.15 3.84
C VAL A 262 -1.24 -14.45 4.34
N ALA A 263 -1.10 -13.33 5.05
CA ALA A 263 -2.24 -12.58 5.57
C ALA A 263 -3.12 -12.03 4.44
N VAL A 264 -2.53 -11.38 3.44
CA VAL A 264 -3.30 -10.77 2.33
C VAL A 264 -3.87 -11.81 1.37
N GLU A 265 -3.15 -12.91 1.14
CA GLU A 265 -3.64 -14.04 0.33
C GLU A 265 -4.91 -14.63 0.95
N LYS A 266 -4.93 -14.79 2.27
CA LYS A 266 -6.07 -15.31 3.02
C LYS A 266 -7.22 -14.31 3.13
N ALA A 267 -6.92 -13.06 3.50
CA ALA A 267 -7.93 -12.07 3.84
C ALA A 267 -8.53 -11.34 2.63
N ILE A 268 -7.79 -11.20 1.53
CA ILE A 268 -8.24 -10.44 0.35
C ILE A 268 -8.37 -11.35 -0.85
N ILE A 269 -7.29 -12.07 -1.21
CA ILE A 269 -7.24 -12.81 -2.48
C ILE A 269 -8.20 -14.01 -2.45
N ALA A 270 -8.21 -14.78 -1.35
CA ALA A 270 -9.12 -15.91 -1.20
C ALA A 270 -10.58 -15.48 -0.98
N GLU A 271 -10.82 -14.36 -0.28
CA GLU A 271 -12.18 -13.85 -0.05
C GLU A 271 -12.81 -13.31 -1.36
N VAL A 272 -12.05 -12.69 -2.25
CA VAL A 272 -12.55 -12.26 -3.58
C VAL A 272 -12.85 -13.45 -4.51
N ARG A 273 -12.19 -14.60 -4.31
CA ARG A 273 -12.64 -15.84 -4.98
C ARG A 273 -13.99 -16.35 -4.44
N ALA A 274 -14.38 -15.92 -3.24
CA ALA A 274 -15.64 -16.30 -2.58
C ALA A 274 -16.75 -15.22 -2.60
N ALA A 275 -16.42 -13.95 -2.87
CA ALA A 275 -17.33 -12.80 -2.86
C ALA A 275 -17.17 -11.93 -4.12
N GLU A 276 -18.27 -11.28 -4.55
CA GLU A 276 -18.40 -10.52 -5.81
C GLU A 276 -17.17 -9.63 -6.15
N ILE A 277 -16.64 -9.85 -7.35
CA ILE A 277 -15.51 -9.14 -7.94
C ILE A 277 -15.82 -7.63 -8.02
N PRO A 278 -14.93 -6.72 -7.57
CA PRO A 278 -15.24 -5.29 -7.43
C PRO A 278 -15.23 -4.53 -8.77
N LEU A 279 -16.27 -4.73 -9.58
CA LEU A 279 -16.35 -4.19 -10.95
C LEU A 279 -16.25 -2.66 -11.00
N ASP A 280 -16.88 -1.94 -10.07
CA ASP A 280 -16.85 -0.47 -10.02
C ASP A 280 -15.43 0.08 -9.89
N GLN A 281 -14.62 -0.59 -9.08
CA GLN A 281 -13.23 -0.18 -8.84
C GLN A 281 -12.33 -0.50 -10.03
N LEU A 282 -12.50 -1.69 -10.63
CA LEU A 282 -11.80 -2.06 -11.86
C LEU A 282 -12.13 -1.08 -13.00
N ASN A 283 -13.40 -0.70 -13.13
CA ASN A 283 -13.86 0.28 -14.11
C ASN A 283 -13.28 1.68 -13.84
N ALA A 284 -13.17 2.09 -12.57
CA ALA A 284 -12.58 3.38 -12.20
C ALA A 284 -11.09 3.47 -12.55
N GLN A 285 -10.31 2.42 -12.27
CA GLN A 285 -8.87 2.36 -12.60
C GLN A 285 -8.61 2.35 -14.11
N ALA A 286 -9.47 1.67 -14.87
CA ALA A 286 -9.34 1.55 -16.32
C ALA A 286 -9.68 2.85 -17.09
N ARG A 287 -10.16 3.90 -16.40
CA ARG A 287 -10.60 5.18 -16.99
C ARG A 287 -9.54 5.85 -17.87
N HIS A 288 -8.26 5.74 -17.51
CA HIS A 288 -7.15 6.37 -18.23
C HIS A 288 -6.35 5.38 -19.11
N ALA A 289 -6.92 4.21 -19.40
CA ALA A 289 -6.36 3.19 -20.27
C ALA A 289 -7.21 3.02 -21.55
N LEU A 290 -6.79 2.10 -22.44
CA LEU A 290 -7.54 1.79 -23.67
C LEU A 290 -9.02 1.50 -23.40
N MET A 291 -9.31 0.77 -22.32
CA MET A 291 -10.68 0.42 -21.92
C MET A 291 -11.53 1.66 -21.66
N GLY A 292 -11.07 2.60 -20.84
CA GLY A 292 -11.76 3.87 -20.60
C GLY A 292 -11.92 4.70 -21.87
N ASN A 293 -10.87 4.75 -22.71
CA ASN A 293 -10.89 5.48 -23.98
C ASN A 293 -11.92 4.93 -24.98
N LEU A 294 -12.19 3.61 -24.94
CA LEU A 294 -13.22 2.96 -25.76
C LEU A 294 -14.59 2.91 -25.05
N GLY A 295 -14.69 3.34 -23.79
CA GLY A 295 -15.91 3.26 -22.99
C GLY A 295 -16.27 1.83 -22.56
N ILE A 296 -15.29 0.94 -22.45
CA ILE A 296 -15.50 -0.43 -21.99
C ILE A 296 -15.79 -0.43 -20.49
N GLN A 297 -16.84 -1.13 -20.08
CA GLN A 297 -17.21 -1.29 -18.67
C GLN A 297 -17.52 -2.75 -18.35
N TYR A 298 -16.82 -3.33 -17.37
CA TYR A 298 -17.16 -4.64 -16.83
C TYR A 298 -18.51 -4.59 -16.12
N THR A 299 -19.37 -5.56 -16.40
CA THR A 299 -20.73 -5.66 -15.85
C THR A 299 -20.97 -6.95 -15.07
N TYR A 300 -20.11 -7.95 -15.25
CA TYR A 300 -20.15 -9.21 -14.52
C TYR A 300 -18.77 -9.88 -14.55
N ALA A 301 -18.37 -10.57 -13.48
CA ALA A 301 -17.20 -11.45 -13.52
C ALA A 301 -17.28 -12.54 -12.44
N ASP A 302 -16.90 -13.76 -12.84
CA ASP A 302 -16.58 -14.90 -11.97
C ASP A 302 -15.44 -15.75 -12.60
N GLU A 303 -15.17 -16.95 -12.08
CA GLU A 303 -14.08 -17.82 -12.55
C GLU A 303 -14.31 -18.43 -13.95
N ASP A 304 -15.54 -18.49 -14.42
CA ASP A 304 -15.93 -19.15 -15.67
C ASP A 304 -16.47 -18.18 -16.72
N ARG A 305 -16.93 -17.00 -16.30
CA ARG A 305 -17.60 -16.02 -17.13
C ARG A 305 -17.27 -14.59 -16.74
N VAL A 306 -16.96 -13.78 -17.75
CA VAL A 306 -16.78 -12.32 -17.60
C VAL A 306 -17.65 -11.61 -18.64
N GLU A 307 -18.32 -10.54 -18.25
CA GLU A 307 -19.08 -9.70 -19.17
C GLU A 307 -18.63 -8.24 -19.09
N ALA A 308 -18.65 -7.57 -20.24
CA ALA A 308 -18.42 -6.15 -20.34
C ALA A 308 -19.29 -5.55 -21.44
N THR A 309 -19.53 -4.24 -21.36
CA THR A 309 -20.22 -3.48 -22.39
C THR A 309 -19.29 -2.46 -23.03
N MET A 310 -19.61 -2.05 -24.26
CA MET A 310 -18.90 -1.00 -24.98
C MET A 310 -19.88 -0.24 -25.89
N PRO A 311 -19.92 1.10 -25.83
CA PRO A 311 -20.80 1.88 -26.70
C PRO A 311 -20.32 1.87 -28.15
N VAL A 312 -21.25 1.94 -29.10
CA VAL A 312 -20.96 2.18 -30.51
C VAL A 312 -21.14 3.67 -30.78
N ASP A 313 -20.04 4.43 -30.72
CA ASP A 313 -20.03 5.87 -30.92
C ASP A 313 -18.77 6.32 -31.69
N HIS A 314 -18.51 7.62 -31.74
CA HIS A 314 -17.36 8.21 -32.42
C HIS A 314 -15.99 7.60 -32.05
N ARG A 315 -15.87 6.93 -30.90
CA ARG A 315 -14.64 6.29 -30.41
C ARG A 315 -14.45 4.88 -30.99
N THR A 316 -15.55 4.19 -31.30
CA THR A 316 -15.56 2.75 -31.58
C THR A 316 -16.12 2.40 -32.95
N ARG A 317 -16.73 3.36 -33.66
CA ARG A 317 -17.27 3.16 -35.01
C ARG A 317 -16.21 3.38 -36.09
N GLN A 318 -16.38 2.68 -37.21
CA GLN A 318 -15.72 3.00 -38.47
C GLN A 318 -16.46 4.15 -39.18
N PRO A 319 -15.89 4.78 -40.23
CA PRO A 319 -16.47 5.95 -40.90
C PRO A 319 -17.91 5.79 -41.39
N PHE A 320 -18.35 4.56 -41.64
CA PHE A 320 -19.71 4.22 -42.08
C PHE A 320 -20.74 4.09 -40.92
N GLY A 321 -20.38 4.46 -39.69
CA GLY A 321 -21.29 4.41 -38.54
C GLY A 321 -21.56 2.99 -38.01
N ILE A 322 -20.64 2.05 -38.29
CA ILE A 322 -20.72 0.64 -37.87
C ILE A 322 -19.61 0.38 -36.86
N LEU A 323 -19.83 -0.48 -35.87
CA LEU A 323 -18.80 -0.90 -34.93
C LEU A 323 -17.53 -1.39 -35.65
N HIS A 324 -16.38 -0.85 -35.25
CA HIS A 324 -15.07 -1.19 -35.81
C HIS A 324 -14.62 -2.57 -35.31
N GLY A 325 -14.21 -3.45 -36.23
CA GLY A 325 -13.78 -4.81 -35.87
C GLY A 325 -12.65 -4.85 -34.85
N GLY A 326 -11.67 -3.96 -34.96
CA GLY A 326 -10.58 -3.82 -33.97
C GLY A 326 -11.05 -3.36 -32.59
N ALA A 327 -12.11 -2.54 -32.48
CA ALA A 327 -12.69 -2.18 -31.19
C ALA A 327 -13.38 -3.39 -30.55
N THR A 328 -14.05 -4.20 -31.38
CA THR A 328 -14.63 -5.48 -30.94
C THR A 328 -13.57 -6.45 -30.42
N LEU A 329 -12.41 -6.54 -31.08
CA LEU A 329 -11.29 -7.38 -30.61
C LEU A 329 -10.72 -6.85 -29.29
N ALA A 330 -10.54 -5.53 -29.15
CA ALA A 330 -10.09 -4.92 -27.90
C ALA A 330 -11.05 -5.20 -26.73
N LEU A 331 -12.37 -5.16 -26.97
CA LEU A 331 -13.38 -5.57 -25.99
C LEU A 331 -13.21 -7.05 -25.60
N ALA A 332 -13.00 -7.93 -26.57
CA ALA A 332 -12.82 -9.35 -26.31
C ALA A 332 -11.53 -9.65 -25.52
N GLU A 333 -10.40 -9.03 -25.88
CA GLU A 333 -9.15 -9.15 -25.14
C GLU A 333 -9.29 -8.63 -23.70
N THR A 334 -10.01 -7.53 -23.50
CA THR A 334 -10.28 -6.95 -22.18
C THR A 334 -11.06 -7.90 -21.28
N VAL A 335 -12.10 -8.56 -21.82
CA VAL A 335 -12.92 -9.55 -21.11
C VAL A 335 -12.11 -10.80 -20.76
N ALA A 336 -11.41 -11.37 -21.74
CA ALA A 336 -10.60 -12.56 -21.53
C ALA A 336 -9.39 -12.32 -20.62
N GLY A 337 -8.79 -11.13 -20.69
CA GLY A 337 -7.68 -10.72 -19.82
C GLY A 337 -8.08 -10.70 -18.36
N LEU A 338 -9.20 -10.06 -18.01
CA LEU A 338 -9.74 -10.08 -16.64
C LEU A 338 -10.06 -11.51 -16.20
N GLY A 339 -10.74 -12.29 -17.04
CA GLY A 339 -11.06 -13.68 -16.75
C GLY A 339 -9.82 -14.51 -16.40
N SER A 340 -8.76 -14.40 -17.21
CA SER A 340 -7.50 -15.08 -16.93
C SER A 340 -6.80 -14.56 -15.67
N MET A 341 -6.88 -13.26 -15.37
CA MET A 341 -6.29 -12.66 -14.18
C MET A 341 -6.94 -13.18 -12.89
N ILE A 342 -8.26 -13.39 -12.90
CA ILE A 342 -9.02 -13.99 -11.78
C ILE A 342 -8.50 -15.40 -11.48
N LEU A 343 -8.22 -16.18 -12.53
CA LEU A 343 -7.75 -17.57 -12.42
C LEU A 343 -6.28 -17.69 -11.98
N CYS A 344 -5.44 -16.68 -12.24
CA CYS A 344 -4.02 -16.73 -11.94
C CYS A 344 -3.70 -16.84 -10.45
N GLN A 345 -2.62 -17.57 -10.15
CA GLN A 345 -2.00 -17.55 -8.82
C GLN A 345 -1.34 -16.19 -8.53
N PRO A 346 -1.08 -15.85 -7.26
CA PRO A 346 -0.50 -14.56 -6.89
C PRO A 346 0.84 -14.21 -7.58
N ASP A 347 1.65 -15.23 -7.87
CA ASP A 347 2.97 -15.09 -8.49
C ASP A 347 2.94 -15.22 -10.04
N GLU A 348 1.74 -15.25 -10.62
CA GLU A 348 1.52 -15.35 -12.07
C GLU A 348 1.03 -14.02 -12.65
N ILE A 349 1.35 -13.80 -13.92
CA ILE A 349 0.82 -12.75 -14.78
C ILE A 349 0.23 -13.36 -16.04
N VAL A 350 -0.70 -12.61 -16.62
CA VAL A 350 -1.31 -12.93 -17.90
C VAL A 350 -0.89 -11.92 -18.94
N VAL A 351 -0.56 -12.43 -20.12
CA VAL A 351 -0.26 -11.62 -21.30
C VAL A 351 -1.09 -12.17 -22.47
N GLY A 352 -1.77 -11.27 -23.19
CA GLY A 352 -2.44 -11.62 -24.44
C GLY A 352 -1.45 -12.18 -25.44
N MET A 353 -1.72 -13.39 -25.95
CA MET A 353 -0.84 -14.08 -26.90
C MET A 353 -1.45 -14.09 -28.30
N GLN A 354 -2.75 -14.31 -28.41
CA GLN A 354 -3.45 -14.35 -29.69
C GLN A 354 -4.91 -13.96 -29.51
N VAL A 355 -5.43 -13.17 -30.44
CA VAL A 355 -6.85 -12.90 -30.60
C VAL A 355 -7.28 -13.21 -32.03
N SER A 356 -8.39 -13.95 -32.20
CA SER A 356 -8.94 -14.29 -33.51
C SER A 356 -10.46 -14.23 -33.47
N GLY A 357 -11.06 -13.37 -34.29
CA GLY A 357 -12.50 -13.11 -34.26
C GLY A 357 -13.16 -13.28 -35.63
N ASN A 358 -14.37 -13.85 -35.62
CA ASN A 358 -15.25 -13.89 -36.78
C ASN A 358 -16.37 -12.86 -36.58
N HIS A 359 -16.42 -11.84 -37.44
CA HIS A 359 -17.48 -10.84 -37.46
C HIS A 359 -18.67 -11.36 -38.27
N ILE A 360 -19.83 -11.52 -37.62
CA ILE A 360 -21.01 -12.21 -38.14
C ILE A 360 -22.09 -11.21 -38.53
N SER A 361 -22.26 -10.15 -37.76
CA SER A 361 -23.20 -9.08 -38.07
C SER A 361 -22.70 -7.73 -37.58
N SER A 362 -23.47 -6.68 -37.88
CA SER A 362 -23.10 -5.29 -37.58
C SER A 362 -23.87 -4.76 -36.36
N ALA A 363 -23.18 -3.97 -35.56
CA ALA A 363 -23.77 -3.04 -34.59
C ALA A 363 -23.57 -1.61 -35.12
N HIS A 364 -24.54 -0.73 -34.90
CA HIS A 364 -24.57 0.61 -35.47
C HIS A 364 -24.39 1.68 -34.40
N GLU A 365 -23.96 2.86 -34.82
CA GLU A 365 -23.84 4.03 -33.95
C GLU A 365 -25.13 4.28 -33.16
N GLY A 366 -24.99 4.52 -31.86
CA GLY A 366 -26.08 4.65 -30.89
C GLY A 366 -26.43 3.33 -30.16
N ASP A 367 -25.91 2.19 -30.61
CA ASP A 367 -26.04 0.91 -29.89
C ASP A 367 -25.01 0.79 -28.75
N THR A 368 -25.21 -0.18 -27.86
CA THR A 368 -24.22 -0.61 -26.86
C THR A 368 -24.06 -2.12 -26.99
N VAL A 369 -22.85 -2.56 -27.33
CA VAL A 369 -22.57 -3.99 -27.46
C VAL A 369 -22.20 -4.59 -26.10
N ARG A 370 -22.59 -5.84 -25.90
CA ARG A 370 -22.29 -6.64 -24.71
C ARG A 370 -21.44 -7.83 -25.10
N ALA A 371 -20.27 -7.95 -24.50
CA ALA A 371 -19.39 -9.11 -24.64
C ALA A 371 -19.60 -10.09 -23.48
N VAL A 372 -19.69 -11.38 -23.80
CA VAL A 372 -19.77 -12.48 -22.86
C VAL A 372 -18.60 -13.42 -23.11
N GLY A 373 -17.61 -13.38 -22.23
CA GLY A 373 -16.47 -14.28 -22.24
C GLY A 373 -16.72 -15.50 -21.37
N THR A 374 -16.49 -16.69 -21.91
CA THR A 374 -16.51 -17.96 -21.17
C THR A 374 -15.20 -18.69 -21.35
N VAL A 375 -14.68 -19.28 -20.28
CA VAL A 375 -13.43 -20.04 -20.32
C VAL A 375 -13.64 -21.37 -21.05
N VAL A 376 -12.74 -21.66 -22.01
CA VAL A 376 -12.73 -22.91 -22.79
C VAL A 376 -11.65 -23.86 -22.27
N HIS A 377 -10.51 -23.32 -21.84
CA HIS A 377 -9.40 -24.11 -21.30
C HIS A 377 -8.68 -23.37 -20.17
N LYS A 378 -8.50 -24.04 -19.03
CA LYS A 378 -7.76 -23.58 -17.85
C LYS A 378 -6.43 -24.35 -17.71
N GLY A 379 -5.44 -23.99 -18.51
CA GLY A 379 -4.11 -24.61 -18.50
C GLY A 379 -3.12 -23.89 -17.59
N ARG A 380 -2.07 -24.59 -17.13
CA ARG A 380 -1.01 -24.01 -16.27
C ARG A 380 -0.17 -22.92 -16.95
N SER A 381 -0.04 -22.98 -18.28
CA SER A 381 0.77 -22.04 -19.07
C SER A 381 -0.06 -21.21 -20.05
N SER A 382 -1.35 -21.52 -20.19
CA SER A 382 -2.24 -20.76 -21.07
C SER A 382 -3.70 -20.94 -20.70
N HIS A 383 -4.47 -19.87 -20.89
CA HIS A 383 -5.92 -19.88 -20.81
C HIS A 383 -6.50 -19.58 -22.19
N VAL A 384 -7.58 -20.27 -22.55
CA VAL A 384 -8.33 -20.01 -23.78
C VAL A 384 -9.74 -19.58 -23.42
N TRP A 385 -10.16 -18.44 -23.94
CA TRP A 385 -11.49 -17.86 -23.75
C TRP A 385 -12.22 -17.77 -25.08
N ASN A 386 -13.52 -18.01 -25.04
CA ASN A 386 -14.44 -17.67 -26.12
C ASN A 386 -15.25 -16.46 -25.69
N VAL A 387 -15.26 -15.40 -26.50
CA VAL A 387 -15.97 -14.15 -26.23
C VAL A 387 -16.95 -13.89 -27.35
N ASP A 388 -18.24 -13.95 -27.04
CA ASP A 388 -19.30 -13.63 -27.97
C ASP A 388 -19.80 -12.21 -27.70
N VAL A 389 -19.89 -11.39 -28.74
CA VAL A 389 -20.32 -10.00 -28.67
C VAL A 389 -21.70 -9.85 -29.30
N PHE A 390 -22.62 -9.23 -28.57
CA PHE A 390 -24.01 -9.06 -28.96
C PHE A 390 -24.39 -7.58 -29.01
N THR A 391 -25.33 -7.23 -29.88
CA THR A 391 -26.04 -5.94 -29.83
C THR A 391 -26.95 -5.86 -28.59
N SER A 392 -27.50 -4.68 -28.30
CA SER A 392 -28.54 -4.51 -27.26
C SER A 392 -29.78 -5.37 -27.49
N THR A 393 -30.05 -5.78 -28.74
CA THR A 393 -31.18 -6.68 -29.11
C THR A 393 -30.82 -8.17 -29.07
N ASN A 394 -29.67 -8.54 -28.47
CA ASN A 394 -29.14 -9.91 -28.40
C ASN A 394 -28.81 -10.56 -29.75
N LYS A 395 -28.65 -9.77 -30.83
CA LYS A 395 -28.10 -10.27 -32.09
C LYS A 395 -26.58 -10.44 -32.00
N LEU A 396 -26.06 -11.61 -32.36
CA LEU A 396 -24.63 -11.92 -32.36
C LEU A 396 -23.88 -11.09 -33.42
N VAL A 397 -22.96 -10.25 -32.95
CA VAL A 397 -22.09 -9.37 -33.76
C VAL A 397 -20.81 -10.11 -34.12
N SER A 398 -20.18 -10.78 -33.14
CA SER A 398 -18.89 -11.45 -33.36
C SER A 398 -18.67 -12.57 -32.36
N SER A 399 -17.92 -13.59 -32.76
CA SER A 399 -17.42 -14.65 -31.87
C SER A 399 -15.91 -14.68 -31.95
N ILE A 400 -15.24 -14.50 -30.81
CA ILE A 400 -13.80 -14.27 -30.72
C ILE A 400 -13.16 -15.29 -29.80
N ARG A 401 -12.04 -15.86 -30.22
CA ARG A 401 -11.17 -16.69 -29.38
C ARG A 401 -9.96 -15.89 -28.95
N VAL A 402 -9.71 -15.85 -27.64
CA VAL A 402 -8.56 -15.19 -27.04
C VAL A 402 -7.71 -16.24 -26.34
N VAL A 403 -6.42 -16.22 -26.59
CA VAL A 403 -5.42 -17.05 -25.90
C VAL A 403 -4.53 -16.14 -25.08
N ASN A 404 -4.48 -16.42 -23.79
CA ASN A 404 -3.66 -15.72 -22.82
C ASN A 404 -2.55 -16.65 -22.35
N SER A 405 -1.31 -16.18 -22.38
CA SER A 405 -0.17 -16.87 -21.78
C SER A 405 -0.16 -16.60 -20.27
N VAL A 406 0.06 -17.65 -19.47
CA VAL A 406 0.23 -17.55 -18.01
C VAL A 406 1.70 -17.75 -17.70
N MET A 407 2.33 -16.75 -17.08
CA MET A 407 3.77 -16.72 -16.84
C MET A 407 4.06 -16.30 -15.40
N LYS A 408 5.17 -16.76 -14.83
CA LYS A 408 5.64 -16.27 -13.51
C LYS A 408 6.13 -14.83 -13.62
N LYS A 409 5.83 -14.00 -12.62
CA LYS A 409 6.44 -12.66 -12.48
C LYS A 409 7.95 -12.84 -12.30
N ARG A 410 8.74 -12.12 -13.10
CA ARG A 410 10.22 -12.16 -13.04
C ARG A 410 10.76 -11.28 -11.92
#